data_AF-A0A9E2KCQ3-F1
#
_entry.id   AF-A0A9E2KCQ3-F1
#
_cell.length_a   1.000
_cell.length_b   1.000
_cell.length_c   1.000
_cell.angle_alpha   90.00
_cell.angle_beta   90.00
_cell.angle_gamma   90.00
#
_symmetry.space_group_name_H-M   'P 1'
#
loop_
_entity.id
_entity.type
_entity.pdbx_description
1 polymer ?
#
loop_
_entity_poly.entity_id
_entity_poly.type
_entity_poly.pdbx_seq_one_letter_code
_entity_poly.pdbx_strand_id
1 'polypeptide(L)' 'MHCLGCPSSQMESLEDACLVHGIDADALINELNAFLETV' A
#
# COMPACT_ATOMS: atom_id res chain seq x y z
N MET A 1 -4.12 0.86 -9.16
CA MET A 1 -2.73 0.32 -9.18
C MET A 1 -2.01 0.32 -10.54
N HIS A 2 -2.55 0.88 -11.65
CA HIS A 2 -1.73 1.14 -12.86
C HIS A 2 -0.60 2.16 -12.60
N CYS A 3 -0.68 2.89 -11.49
CA CYS A 3 0.22 3.95 -11.11
C CYS A 3 1.55 3.47 -10.49
N LEU A 4 1.70 2.20 -10.11
CA LEU A 4 2.87 1.70 -9.37
C LEU A 4 4.22 1.94 -10.06
N GLY A 5 4.24 2.02 -11.39
CA GLY A 5 5.45 2.32 -12.16
C GLY A 5 5.78 3.81 -12.30
N CYS A 6 4.87 4.71 -11.90
CA CYS A 6 5.10 6.15 -11.94
C CYS A 6 6.06 6.56 -10.82
N PRO A 7 7.11 7.36 -11.09
CA PRO A 7 8.01 7.85 -10.04
C PRO A 7 7.29 8.59 -8.92
N SER A 8 6.21 9.31 -9.23
CA SER A 8 5.40 10.03 -8.23
C SER A 8 4.67 9.08 -7.29
N SER A 9 4.13 7.96 -7.80
CA SER A 9 3.41 6.97 -7.00
C SER A 9 4.32 6.01 -6.22
N GLN A 10 5.63 6.04 -6.49
CA GLN A 10 6.60 5.33 -5.66
C GLN A 10 7.07 6.18 -4.47
N MET A 11 6.81 7.49 -4.51
CA MET A 11 7.16 8.44 -3.44
C MET A 11 5.95 8.88 -2.61
N GLU A 12 4.76 8.38 -2.91
CA GLU A 12 3.56 8.60 -2.09
C GLU A 12 3.53 7.66 -0.88
N SER A 13 2.81 8.04 0.18
CA SER A 13 2.61 7.18 1.34
C SER A 13 1.64 6.04 1.01
N LEU A 14 1.71 4.95 1.77
CA LEU A 14 0.78 3.84 1.59
C LEU A 14 -0.66 4.28 1.92
N GLU A 15 -0.82 5.18 2.89
CA GLU A 15 -2.11 5.75 3.27
C GLU A 15 -2.73 6.58 2.13
N ASP A 16 -1.94 7.45 1.49
CA ASP A 16 -2.40 8.29 0.37
C ASP A 16 -2.83 7.43 -0.84
N ALA A 17 -2.05 6.40 -1.15
CA ALA A 17 -2.36 5.44 -2.20
C ALA A 17 -3.64 4.63 -1.89
N CYS A 18 -3.84 4.24 -0.63
CA CYS A 18 -5.03 3.51 -0.22
C CYS A 18 -6.29 4.38 -0.28
N LEU A 19 -6.19 5.67 0.07
CA LEU A 19 -7.30 6.63 0.04
C LEU A 19 -7.90 6.77 -1.37
N VAL A 20 -7.07 6.88 -2.41
CA VAL A 20 -7.55 7.03 -3.81
C VAL A 20 -8.17 5.75 -4.39
N HIS A 21 -7.97 4.62 -3.73
CA HIS A 21 -8.45 3.30 -4.16
C HIS A 21 -9.51 2.70 -3.22
N GLY A 22 -9.91 3.42 -2.16
CA GLY A 22 -10.92 2.96 -1.21
C GLY A 22 -10.49 1.72 -0.42
N ILE A 23 -9.18 1.58 -0.20
CA ILE A 23 -8.58 0.48 0.56
C ILE A 23 -8.34 0.95 1.99
N ASP A 24 -8.56 0.06 2.95
CA ASP A 24 -8.17 0.30 4.35
C ASP A 24 -6.66 0.06 4.49
N ALA A 25 -5.92 1.16 4.75
CA ALA A 25 -4.47 1.13 4.87
C ALA A 25 -4.00 0.29 6.06
N ASP A 26 -4.69 0.37 7.20
CA ASP A 26 -4.31 -0.37 8.41
C ASP A 26 -4.52 -1.87 8.21
N ALA A 27 -5.62 -2.26 7.57
CA ALA A 27 -5.88 -3.67 7.23
C ALA A 27 -4.77 -4.23 6.31
N LEU A 28 -4.39 -3.47 5.28
CA LEU A 28 -3.34 -3.86 4.33
C LEU A 28 -1.96 -3.97 5.01
N ILE A 29 -1.61 -3.02 5.87
CA ILE A 29 -0.34 -3.04 6.63
C ILE A 29 -0.29 -4.28 7.52
N ASN A 30 -1.37 -4.59 8.22
CA ASN A 30 -1.44 -5.79 9.07
C ASN A 30 -1.26 -7.08 8.27
N GLU A 31 -1.90 -7.20 7.10
CA GLU A 31 -1.75 -8.37 6.22
C GLU A 31 -0.31 -8.50 5.69
N LEU A 32 0.31 -7.39 5.27
CA LEU A 32 1.69 -7.38 4.79
C LEU A 32 2.68 -7.77 5.89
N ASN A 33 2.53 -7.23 7.10
CA ASN A 33 3.40 -7.58 8.22
C ASN A 33 3.23 -9.06 8.60
N ALA A 34 2.00 -9.57 8.66
CA ALA A 34 1.74 -10.99 8.90
C ALA A 34 2.39 -11.89 7.83
N PHE A 35 2.33 -11.50 6.56
CA PHE A 35 3.03 -12.21 5.50
C PHE A 35 4.55 -12.20 5.70
N LEU A 36 5.14 -11.03 6.01
CA LEU A 36 6.57 -10.87 6.22
C LEU A 36 7.10 -11.63 7.44
N GLU A 37 6.26 -11.85 8.46
CA GLU A 37 6.58 -12.69 9.62
C GLU A 37 6.59 -14.20 9.30
N THR A 38 5.94 -14.60 8.20
CA THR A 38 5.84 -16.02 7.79
C THR A 38 6.88 -16.46 6.77
N VAL A 39 7.78 -15.56 6.34
CA VAL A 39 8.82 -15.81 5.34
C VAL A 39 10.23 -15.84 5.93
#